data_AF-A0A7J8YF45-F1
#
_entry.id   AF-A0A7J8YF45-F1
#
_cell.length_a   1.000
_cell.length_b   1.000
_cell.length_c   1.000
_cell.angle_alpha   90.00
_cell.angle_beta   90.00
_cell.angle_gamma   90.00
#
_symmetry.space_group_name_H-M   'P 1'
#
loop_
_entity.id
_entity.type
_entity.pdbx_description
1 polymer ?
#
loop_
_entity_poly.entity_id
_entity_poly.type
_entity_poly.pdbx_seq_one_letter_code
_entity_poly.pdbx_strand_id
1 'polypeptide(L)'
;MVAVQSNNVSAVNEALNEIYVEEEDYDRLRESIDLHDNFDQIGLAQKIEKHELLEMRRVAAYIYKKAGRWKQSIALSKKDNLYKDAMETASQSGDRELAEELLVYFIEQVLTQS
;
A
#
# COMPACT_ATOMS: atom_id res chain seq x y z
N MET A 1 22.04 -9.37 14.24
CA MET A 1 20.59 -9.28 13.98
C MET A 1 20.18 -9.68 12.55
N VAL A 2 21.08 -9.67 11.56
CA VAL A 2 20.79 -9.94 10.12
C VAL A 2 20.51 -11.43 9.77
N ALA A 3 20.73 -12.38 10.68
CA ALA A 3 20.67 -13.82 10.36
C ALA A 3 19.29 -14.49 10.57
N VAL A 4 18.30 -13.80 11.13
CA VAL A 4 17.00 -14.42 11.50
C VAL A 4 15.90 -14.16 10.48
N GLN A 5 15.98 -13.03 9.76
CA GLN A 5 15.11 -12.71 8.62
C GLN A 5 15.27 -13.71 7.47
N SER A 6 16.45 -14.32 7.32
CA SER A 6 16.75 -15.34 6.30
C SER A 6 15.83 -16.57 6.36
N ASN A 7 15.17 -16.81 7.49
CA ASN A 7 14.23 -17.90 7.67
C ASN A 7 12.78 -17.51 7.30
N ASN A 8 12.53 -16.27 6.86
CA ASN A 8 11.22 -15.73 6.51
C ASN A 8 10.14 -16.09 7.57
N VAL A 9 10.48 -15.93 8.86
CA VAL A 9 9.58 -16.26 9.97
C VAL A 9 8.60 -15.12 10.16
N SER A 10 7.30 -15.40 10.04
CA SER A 10 6.26 -14.37 10.10
C SER A 10 6.32 -13.49 11.35
N ALA A 11 6.49 -14.08 12.52
CA ALA A 11 6.60 -13.33 13.77
C ALA A 11 7.80 -12.37 13.83
N VAL A 12 8.91 -12.71 13.16
CA VAL A 12 10.11 -11.87 13.10
C VAL A 12 9.90 -10.72 12.13
N ASN A 13 9.32 -11.01 10.96
CA ASN A 13 9.02 -9.99 9.96
C ASN A 13 7.96 -9.00 10.47
N GLU A 14 6.93 -9.47 11.16
CA GLU A 14 5.91 -8.62 11.77
C GLU A 14 6.51 -7.68 12.82
N ALA A 15 7.25 -8.21 13.80
CA ALA A 15 7.89 -7.40 14.82
C ALA A 15 8.86 -6.37 14.22
N LEU A 16 9.60 -6.74 13.17
CA LEU A 16 10.53 -5.82 12.54
C LEU A 16 9.82 -4.73 11.72
N ASN A 17 8.78 -5.11 10.97
CA ASN A 17 7.96 -4.16 10.22
C ASN A 17 7.29 -3.17 11.19
N GLU A 18 6.84 -3.62 12.36
CA GLU A 18 6.32 -2.71 13.40
C GLU A 18 7.37 -1.73 13.89
N ILE A 19 8.61 -2.16 14.13
CA ILE A 19 9.71 -1.27 14.49
C ILE A 19 9.94 -0.23 13.39
N TYR A 20 9.98 -0.63 12.11
CA TYR A 20 10.14 0.33 11.01
C TYR A 20 8.97 1.30 10.90
N VAL A 21 7.75 0.88 11.24
CA VAL A 21 6.59 1.78 11.32
C VAL A 21 6.76 2.80 12.43
N GLU A 22 7.23 2.37 13.61
CA GLU A 22 7.47 3.25 14.76
C GLU A 22 8.65 4.20 14.53
N GLU A 23 9.69 3.77 13.83
CA GLU A 23 10.85 4.59 13.44
C GLU A 23 10.58 5.46 12.20
N GLU A 24 9.40 5.34 11.58
CA GLU A 24 9.02 6.02 10.33
C GLU A 24 9.97 5.75 9.14
N ASP A 25 10.70 4.63 9.17
CA ASP A 25 11.67 4.21 8.15
C ASP A 25 10.96 3.45 7.01
N TYR A 26 10.35 4.20 6.10
CA TYR A 26 9.62 3.66 4.95
C TYR A 26 10.51 2.94 3.93
N ASP A 27 11.80 3.32 3.83
CA ASP A 27 12.75 2.72 2.90
C ASP A 27 13.07 1.28 3.32
N ARG A 28 13.43 1.09 4.61
CA ARG A 28 13.68 -0.24 5.17
C ARG A 28 12.43 -1.09 5.22
N LEU A 29 11.28 -0.49 5.53
CA LEU A 29 10.02 -1.19 5.52
C LEU A 29 9.73 -1.77 4.13
N ARG A 30 9.92 -0.98 3.08
CA ARG A 30 9.72 -1.42 1.70
C ARG A 30 10.70 -2.52 1.29
N GLU A 31 11.98 -2.37 1.62
CA GLU A 31 12.98 -3.41 1.38
C GLU A 31 12.63 -4.71 2.12
N SER A 32 12.19 -4.61 3.37
CA SER A 32 11.73 -5.75 4.18
C SER A 32 10.55 -6.48 3.51
N ILE A 33 9.55 -5.74 3.02
CA ILE A 33 8.37 -6.27 2.31
C ILE A 33 8.75 -6.92 0.97
N ASP A 34 9.78 -6.42 0.30
CA ASP A 34 10.26 -6.96 -0.98
C ASP A 34 11.10 -8.22 -0.83
N LEU A 35 11.90 -8.29 0.23
CA LEU A 35 12.75 -9.44 0.52
C LEU A 35 12.03 -10.56 1.28
N HIS A 36 11.05 -10.23 2.13
CA HIS A 36 10.39 -11.18 3.03
C HIS A 36 8.87 -11.02 2.95
N ASP A 37 8.19 -11.95 2.28
CA ASP A 37 6.75 -11.91 1.98
C ASP A 37 5.87 -12.65 3.00
N ASN A 38 6.47 -13.41 3.93
CA ASN A 38 5.75 -14.17 4.95
C ASN A 38 5.47 -13.29 6.18
N PHE A 39 4.37 -12.54 6.15
CA PHE A 39 3.84 -11.74 7.26
C PHE A 39 2.36 -11.41 6.97
N ASP A 40 1.62 -10.90 7.95
CA ASP A 40 0.27 -10.38 7.70
C ASP A 40 0.29 -9.06 6.90
N GLN A 41 0.30 -9.19 5.57
CA GLN A 41 0.26 -8.08 4.62
C GLN A 41 -0.99 -7.19 4.82
N ILE A 42 -2.14 -7.78 5.12
CA ILE A 42 -3.39 -7.04 5.23
C ILE A 42 -3.44 -6.28 6.55
N GLY A 43 -3.08 -6.94 7.66
CA GLY A 43 -3.01 -6.30 8.98
C GLY A 43 -2.02 -5.14 9.00
N LEU A 44 -0.84 -5.34 8.41
CA LEU A 44 0.18 -4.29 8.31
C LEU A 44 -0.32 -3.09 7.47
N ALA A 45 -0.92 -3.34 6.30
CA ALA A 45 -1.45 -2.27 5.46
C ALA A 45 -2.56 -1.47 6.15
N GLN A 46 -3.47 -2.13 6.89
CA GLN A 46 -4.52 -1.45 7.67
C GLN A 46 -3.98 -0.62 8.84
N LYS A 47 -2.83 -0.99 9.40
CA LYS A 47 -2.15 -0.21 10.44
C LYS A 47 -1.51 1.04 9.82
N ILE A 48 -0.81 0.87 8.70
CA ILE A 48 -0.06 1.94 8.02
C ILE A 48 -0.97 2.93 7.27
N GLU A 49 -2.12 2.49 6.74
CA GLU A 49 -3.03 3.38 5.98
C GLU A 49 -3.58 4.56 6.83
N LYS A 50 -3.54 4.44 8.15
CA LYS A 50 -3.97 5.47 9.11
C LYS A 50 -2.83 6.36 9.59
N HIS A 51 -1.61 6.14 9.10
CA HIS A 51 -0.45 6.94 9.48
C HIS A 51 -0.56 8.38 8.97
N GLU A 52 -0.01 9.31 9.74
CA GLU A 52 -0.04 10.74 9.39
C GLU A 52 0.87 11.03 8.19
N LEU A 53 1.99 10.31 8.11
CA LEU A 53 3.01 10.45 7.07
C LEU A 53 2.54 9.84 5.73
N LEU A 54 2.59 10.64 4.66
CA LEU A 54 2.10 10.27 3.34
C LEU A 54 2.91 9.11 2.72
N GLU A 55 4.23 9.10 2.88
CA GLU A 55 5.07 8.00 2.37
C GLU A 55 4.74 6.65 3.01
N MET A 56 4.39 6.64 4.30
CA MET A 56 3.90 5.44 4.97
C MET A 56 2.59 4.96 4.32
N ARG A 57 1.63 5.86 4.08
CA ARG A 57 0.39 5.50 3.36
C ARG A 57 0.65 4.99 1.94
N ARG A 58 1.69 5.48 1.25
CA ARG A 58 2.13 4.92 -0.04
C ARG A 58 2.65 3.49 0.08
N VAL A 59 3.40 3.17 1.15
CA VAL A 59 3.80 1.79 1.44
C VAL A 59 2.58 0.92 1.70
N ALA A 60 1.56 1.39 2.42
CA ALA A 60 0.30 0.65 2.58
C ALA A 60 -0.39 0.37 1.23
N ALA A 61 -0.48 1.37 0.35
CA ALA A 61 -1.03 1.20 -1.00
C ALA A 61 -0.23 0.17 -1.81
N TYR A 62 1.10 0.17 -1.66
CA TYR A 62 2.01 -0.79 -2.29
C TYR A 62 1.80 -2.22 -1.77
N ILE A 63 1.64 -2.40 -0.46
CA ILE A 63 1.33 -3.72 0.14
C ILE A 63 -0.01 -4.23 -0.39
N TYR A 64 -1.06 -3.39 -0.40
CA TYR A 64 -2.35 -3.79 -0.96
C TYR A 64 -2.24 -4.20 -2.43
N LYS A 65 -1.42 -3.51 -3.22
CA LYS A 65 -1.14 -3.88 -4.61
C LYS A 65 -0.51 -5.27 -4.71
N LYS A 66 0.51 -5.55 -3.88
CA LYS A 66 1.22 -6.83 -3.85
C LYS A 66 0.31 -7.98 -3.36
N ALA A 67 -0.60 -7.69 -2.44
CA ALA A 67 -1.62 -8.63 -1.95
C ALA A 67 -2.81 -8.84 -2.92
N GLY A 68 -2.84 -8.18 -4.07
CA GLY A 68 -3.95 -8.25 -5.04
C GLY A 68 -5.23 -7.52 -4.60
N ARG A 69 -5.15 -6.65 -3.58
CA ARG A 69 -6.25 -5.82 -3.07
C ARG A 69 -6.31 -4.48 -3.81
N TRP A 70 -6.56 -4.55 -5.11
CA TRP A 70 -6.59 -3.38 -6.00
C TRP A 70 -7.59 -2.30 -5.55
N LYS A 71 -8.80 -2.71 -5.14
CA LYS A 71 -9.86 -1.80 -4.64
C LYS A 71 -9.38 -0.95 -3.46
N GLN A 72 -8.72 -1.57 -2.47
CA GLN A 72 -8.24 -0.88 -1.28
C GLN A 72 -7.08 0.07 -1.62
N SER A 73 -6.15 -0.39 -2.47
CA SER A 73 -5.03 0.43 -2.94
C SER A 73 -5.48 1.68 -3.71
N ILE A 74 -6.46 1.52 -4.61
CA ILE A 74 -7.07 2.64 -5.36
C ILE A 74 -7.81 3.59 -4.41
N ALA A 75 -8.60 3.06 -3.46
CA ALA A 75 -9.32 3.89 -2.49
C ALA A 75 -8.38 4.74 -1.62
N LEU A 76 -7.26 4.16 -1.18
CA LEU A 76 -6.23 4.88 -0.43
C LEU A 76 -5.57 5.96 -1.30
N SER A 77 -5.20 5.60 -2.53
CA SER A 77 -4.62 6.55 -3.49
C SER A 77 -5.57 7.71 -3.84
N LYS A 78 -6.88 7.45 -3.96
CA LYS A 78 -7.92 8.47 -4.13
C LYS A 78 -7.96 9.42 -2.93
N LYS A 79 -7.93 8.88 -1.70
CA LYS A 79 -7.93 9.67 -0.46
C LYS A 79 -6.72 10.59 -0.33
N ASP A 80 -5.56 10.12 -0.79
CA ASP A 80 -4.29 10.86 -0.74
C ASP A 80 -4.06 11.75 -1.97
N ASN A 81 -5.02 11.83 -2.89
CA ASN A 81 -4.91 12.53 -4.18
C ASN A 81 -3.71 12.06 -5.04
N LEU A 82 -3.27 10.82 -4.84
CA LEU A 82 -2.22 10.17 -5.59
C LEU A 82 -2.78 9.50 -6.85
N TYR A 83 -3.25 10.34 -7.77
CA TYR A 83 -3.93 9.90 -8.98
C TYR A 83 -3.04 9.08 -9.92
N LYS A 84 -1.72 9.37 -9.95
CA LYS A 84 -0.75 8.59 -10.74
C LYS A 84 -0.68 7.13 -10.24
N ASP A 85 -0.52 6.95 -8.94
CA ASP A 85 -0.42 5.65 -8.30
C ASP A 85 -1.76 4.87 -8.44
N ALA A 86 -2.90 5.57 -8.35
CA ALA A 86 -4.22 4.98 -8.60
C ALA A 86 -4.37 4.45 -10.04
N MET A 87 -3.91 5.23 -11.03
CA MET A 87 -3.95 4.83 -12.45
C MET A 87 -3.01 3.66 -12.74
N GLU A 88 -1.81 3.67 -12.19
CA GLU A 88 -0.88 2.53 -12.31
C GLU A 88 -1.45 1.26 -11.69
N THR A 89 -2.10 1.38 -10.55
CA THR A 89 -2.74 0.26 -9.84
C THR A 89 -3.93 -0.30 -10.64
N ALA A 90 -4.77 0.56 -11.22
CA ALA A 90 -5.85 0.16 -12.10
C ALA A 90 -5.34 -0.46 -13.42
N SER A 91 -4.23 0.03 -13.95
CA SER A 91 -3.60 -0.57 -15.12
C SER A 91 -2.99 -1.95 -14.82
N GLN A 92 -2.40 -2.13 -13.63
CA GLN A 92 -1.78 -3.39 -13.21
C GLN A 92 -2.82 -4.45 -12.82
N SER A 93 -3.99 -4.05 -12.32
CA SER A 93 -5.06 -4.99 -12.00
C SER A 93 -5.64 -5.69 -13.23
N GLY A 94 -5.58 -5.04 -14.40
CA GLY A 94 -6.18 -5.52 -15.65
C GLY A 94 -7.71 -5.59 -15.62
N ASP A 95 -8.33 -5.07 -14.56
CA ASP A 95 -9.77 -5.12 -14.34
C ASP A 95 -10.44 -3.87 -14.93
N ARG A 96 -11.29 -4.10 -15.92
CA ARG A 96 -12.03 -3.04 -16.60
C ARG A 96 -12.98 -2.32 -15.66
N GLU A 97 -13.59 -3.03 -14.71
CA GLU A 97 -14.53 -2.42 -13.76
C GLU A 97 -13.82 -1.39 -12.88
N LEU A 98 -12.61 -1.69 -12.41
CA LEU A 98 -11.80 -0.78 -11.60
C LEU A 98 -11.37 0.47 -12.37
N ALA A 99 -11.04 0.31 -13.66
CA ALA A 99 -10.70 1.42 -14.53
C ALA A 99 -11.90 2.33 -14.78
N GLU A 100 -13.09 1.77 -15.04
CA GLU A 100 -14.33 2.53 -15.20
C GLU A 100 -14.71 3.25 -13.90
N GLU A 101 -14.62 2.60 -12.74
CA GLU A 101 -14.88 3.22 -11.44
C GLU A 101 -13.93 4.39 -11.15
N LEU A 102 -12.65 4.26 -11.53
CA LEU A 102 -11.67 5.33 -11.38
C LEU A 102 -11.98 6.51 -12.33
N LEU A 103 -12.41 6.24 -13.57
CA LEU A 103 -12.81 7.28 -14.54
C LEU A 103 -14.05 8.04 -14.06
N VAL A 104 -15.07 7.34 -13.58
CA VAL A 104 -16.29 7.97 -13.02
C VAL A 104 -15.92 8.90 -11.87
N TYR A 105 -15.05 8.44 -10.97
CA TYR A 105 -14.55 9.27 -9.88
C TYR A 105 -13.87 10.57 -10.37
N PHE A 106 -13.02 10.50 -11.41
CA PHE A 106 -12.41 11.70 -11.98
C PHE A 106 -13.43 12.67 -12.59
N ILE A 107 -14.45 12.16 -13.28
CA ILE A 107 -15.52 12.98 -13.86
C ILE A 107 -16.30 13.70 -12.75
N GLU A 108 -16.67 13.00 -11.69
CA GLU A 108 -17.39 13.57 -10.54
C GLU A 108 -16.56 14.66 -9.84
N GLN A 109 -15.26 14.44 -9.64
CA GLN A 109 -14.35 15.42 -9.04
C GLN A 109 -14.23 16.71 -9.88
N VAL A 110 -14.17 16.57 -11.21
CA VAL A 110 -14.10 17.74 -12.12
C VAL A 110 -15.42 18.53 -12.11
N LEU A 111 -16.56 17.83 -12.09
CA LEU A 111 -17.88 18.46 -12.05
C LEU A 111 -18.16 19.19 -10.73
N THR A 112 -17.58 18.75 -9.61
CA THR A 112 -17.73 19.42 -8.31
C THR A 112 -16.83 20.63 -8.13
N GLN A 113 -15.78 20.78 -8.95
CA GLN A 113 -14.90 21.96 -8.95
C GLN A 113 -15.31 23.03 -9.98
N SER A 114 -16.36 22.78 -10.77
CA SER A 114 -16.90 23.70 -11.78
C SER A 114 -18.10 24.48 -11.25
#